data_AF-A0A7L5UJ12-F1
#
_entry.id   AF-A0A7L5UJ12-F1
#
_cell.length_a   1.000
_cell.length_b   1.000
_cell.length_c   1.000
_cell.angle_alpha   90.00
_cell.angle_beta   90.00
_cell.angle_gamma   90.00
#
_symmetry.space_group_name_H-M   'P 1'
#
loop_
_entity.id
_entity.type
_entity.pdbx_description
1 polymer ?
#
loop_
_entity_poly.entity_id
_entity_poly.type
_entity_poly.pdbx_seq_one_letter_code
_entity_poly.pdbx_strand_id
1 'polypeptide(L)'
;MDIEYFVARRKARGYSQVELSRGICTQSTLSKFENNSQIPSLAILRQLCERLDLTLDDLDERSRATFSLRHQLEMAEEELMVENYRAVQKILGPIKIDQVQNTQLKMQYYYLEGLMATLTNQADTVALFSFTQILDELDERHETIFSQLAYLGEGVLYARKNLMERAQFFIHKVKQYLTAKLKQGDPHPGNVDNARLLTMMYYLGEYYTLLNQPQESNHYLKLGIERCAHEHVTYFLPRLKLLRAQNALAVGENPQLVMAELTDARAFARLNQNNVVLIQATALIKRYRDLLTNTAKGEKDDTD
;
A
#
# COMPACT_ATOMS: atom_id res chain seq x y z
N MET A 1 13.62 -27.44 7.76
CA MET A 1 12.93 -27.40 9.06
C MET A 1 13.90 -26.77 10.04
N ASP A 2 13.57 -25.59 10.53
CA ASP A 2 14.38 -24.80 11.44
C ASP A 2 14.19 -25.28 12.87
N ILE A 3 15.10 -26.16 13.28
CA ILE A 3 15.12 -26.72 14.62
C ILE A 3 15.71 -25.71 15.61
N GLU A 4 16.57 -24.79 15.18
CA GLU A 4 17.11 -23.73 16.03
C GLU A 4 16.02 -22.75 16.47
N TYR A 5 15.12 -22.37 15.56
CA TYR A 5 13.95 -21.55 15.85
C TYR A 5 13.01 -22.24 16.83
N PHE A 6 12.74 -23.53 16.65
CA PHE A 6 11.94 -24.32 17.58
C PHE A 6 12.55 -24.28 19.00
N VAL A 7 13.86 -24.50 19.12
CA VAL A 7 14.60 -24.46 20.39
C VAL A 7 14.57 -23.07 21.01
N ALA A 8 14.78 -22.02 20.22
CA ALA A 8 14.73 -20.64 20.67
C ALA A 8 13.33 -20.29 21.22
N ARG A 9 12.26 -20.68 20.52
CA ARG A 9 10.87 -20.48 20.96
C ARG A 9 10.58 -21.21 22.26
N ARG A 10 11.01 -22.47 22.40
CA ARG A 10 10.86 -23.22 23.66
C ARG A 10 11.51 -22.47 24.83
N LYS A 11 12.76 -22.03 24.66
CA LYS A 11 13.50 -21.29 25.69
C LYS A 11 12.82 -19.95 26.02
N ALA A 12 12.34 -19.21 25.02
CA ALA A 12 11.62 -17.95 25.21
C ALA A 12 10.30 -18.13 25.98
N ARG A 13 9.65 -19.29 25.85
CA ARG A 13 8.46 -19.68 26.61
C ARG A 13 8.75 -20.26 28.00
N GLY A 14 10.03 -20.39 28.37
CA GLY A 14 10.44 -20.90 29.68
C GLY A 14 10.28 -22.40 29.87
N TYR A 15 9.95 -23.17 28.82
CA TYR A 15 9.77 -24.61 28.93
C TYR A 15 11.12 -25.34 29.02
N SER A 16 11.29 -26.23 29.98
CA SER A 16 12.31 -27.29 29.92
C SER A 16 11.92 -28.37 28.91
N GLN A 17 12.88 -29.21 28.47
CA GLN A 17 12.56 -30.35 27.59
C GLN A 17 11.59 -31.34 28.25
N VAL A 18 11.70 -31.52 29.57
CA VAL A 18 10.82 -32.41 30.33
C VAL A 18 9.38 -31.85 30.33
N GLU A 19 9.22 -30.55 30.57
CA GLU A 19 7.90 -29.91 30.58
C GLU A 19 7.26 -29.89 29.20
N LEU A 20 8.02 -29.56 28.16
CA LEU A 20 7.48 -29.52 26.80
C LEU A 20 7.03 -30.91 26.32
N SER A 21 7.84 -31.94 26.58
CA SER A 21 7.56 -33.31 26.14
C SER A 21 6.44 -34.00 26.92
N ARG A 22 6.08 -33.52 28.12
CA ARG A 22 5.08 -34.15 29.00
C ARG A 22 3.75 -34.39 28.31
N GLY A 23 3.31 -35.65 28.27
CA GLY A 23 2.04 -36.04 27.64
C GLY A 23 2.02 -35.97 26.11
N ILE A 24 3.17 -35.73 25.46
CA ILE A 24 3.32 -35.76 23.99
C ILE A 24 4.32 -36.84 23.56
N CYS A 25 5.53 -36.82 24.12
CA CYS A 25 6.60 -37.76 23.79
C CYS A 25 7.57 -37.92 24.97
N THR A 26 8.65 -38.70 24.81
CA THR A 26 9.70 -38.78 25.84
C THR A 26 10.67 -37.59 25.71
N GLN A 27 11.28 -37.18 26.83
CA GLN A 27 12.31 -36.13 26.82
C GLN A 27 13.49 -36.51 25.91
N SER A 28 13.83 -37.79 25.81
CA SER A 28 14.84 -38.30 24.88
C SER A 28 14.47 -38.08 23.42
N THR A 29 13.21 -38.29 23.04
CA THR A 29 12.72 -38.02 21.68
C THR A 29 12.82 -36.52 21.35
N LEU A 30 12.41 -35.66 22.28
CA LEU A 30 12.53 -34.21 22.09
C LEU A 30 14.00 -33.77 22.01
N SER A 31 14.88 -34.30 22.86
CA SER A 31 16.31 -33.98 22.84
C SER A 31 16.97 -34.38 21.52
N LYS A 32 16.63 -35.56 20.97
CA LYS A 32 17.13 -35.98 19.65
C LYS A 32 16.62 -35.09 18.53
N PHE A 33 15.39 -34.60 18.62
CA PHE A 33 14.87 -33.62 17.67
C PHE A 33 15.62 -32.30 17.74
N GLU A 34 15.76 -31.71 18.94
CA GLU A 34 16.45 -30.44 19.14
C GLU A 34 17.93 -30.47 18.73
N ASN A 35 18.57 -31.64 18.74
CA ASN A 35 19.95 -31.84 18.30
C ASN A 35 20.06 -32.35 16.84
N ASN A 36 19.04 -32.12 16.01
CA ASN A 36 19.00 -32.55 14.59
C ASN A 36 19.24 -34.05 14.36
N SER A 37 19.12 -34.89 15.39
CA SER A 37 19.49 -36.30 15.35
C SER A 37 18.33 -37.22 14.94
N GLN A 38 17.08 -36.81 15.19
CA GLN A 38 15.90 -37.58 14.82
C GLN A 38 14.67 -36.69 14.68
N ILE A 39 13.99 -36.74 13.53
CA ILE A 39 12.72 -36.05 13.32
C ILE A 39 11.58 -36.92 13.90
N PRO A 40 10.75 -36.40 14.83
CA PRO A 40 9.59 -37.11 15.36
C PRO A 40 8.51 -37.34 14.29
N SER A 41 7.49 -38.13 14.62
CA SER A 41 6.30 -38.22 13.77
C SER A 41 5.60 -36.87 13.65
N LEU A 42 4.91 -36.64 12.53
CA LEU A 42 4.16 -35.39 12.29
C LEU A 42 3.16 -35.07 13.40
N ALA A 43 2.53 -36.11 13.97
CA ALA A 43 1.59 -35.97 15.08
C ALA A 43 2.27 -35.41 16.35
N ILE A 44 3.45 -35.92 16.70
CA ILE A 44 4.25 -35.41 17.82
C ILE A 44 4.70 -33.98 17.53
N LEU A 45 5.19 -33.71 16.32
CA LEU A 45 5.68 -32.39 15.93
C LEU A 45 4.58 -31.33 16.05
N ARG A 46 3.36 -31.63 15.56
CA ARG A 46 2.19 -30.73 15.67
C ARG A 46 1.85 -30.40 17.12
N GLN A 47 1.77 -31.41 17.99
CA GLN A 47 1.45 -31.19 19.40
C GLN A 47 2.53 -30.38 20.13
N LEU A 48 3.81 -30.59 19.79
CA LEU A 48 4.91 -29.79 20.33
C LEU A 48 4.84 -28.33 19.84
N CYS A 49 4.55 -28.12 18.55
CA CYS A 49 4.39 -26.77 17.97
C CYS A 49 3.20 -26.05 18.60
N GLU A 50 2.04 -26.70 18.71
CA GLU A 50 0.82 -26.15 19.33
C GLU A 50 1.09 -25.67 20.76
N ARG A 51 1.82 -26.46 21.56
CA ARG A 51 2.19 -26.06 22.93
C ARG A 51 3.13 -24.85 23.00
N LEU A 52 3.85 -24.55 21.93
CA LEU A 52 4.71 -23.37 21.81
C LEU A 52 4.01 -22.18 21.12
N ASP A 53 2.71 -22.32 20.83
CA ASP A 53 1.93 -21.49 19.91
C ASP A 53 2.70 -21.25 18.60
N LEU A 54 3.07 -22.34 17.96
CA LEU A 54 3.66 -22.42 16.62
C LEU A 54 2.80 -23.32 15.73
N THR A 55 2.85 -23.06 14.44
CA THR A 55 2.42 -23.97 13.39
C THR A 55 3.61 -24.75 12.83
N LEU A 56 3.35 -25.78 12.03
CA LEU A 56 4.42 -26.48 11.31
C LEU A 56 5.11 -25.59 10.29
N ASP A 57 4.36 -24.66 9.68
CA ASP A 57 4.87 -23.73 8.66
C ASP A 57 5.85 -22.73 9.29
N ASP A 58 5.65 -22.40 10.57
CA ASP A 58 6.62 -21.61 11.35
C ASP A 58 7.95 -22.34 11.55
N LEU A 59 8.04 -23.64 11.29
CA LEU A 59 9.31 -24.37 11.29
C LEU A 59 9.96 -24.44 9.90
N ASP A 60 9.36 -23.90 8.86
CA ASP A 60 10.02 -23.78 7.55
C ASP A 60 10.64 -22.39 7.41
N GLU A 61 11.99 -22.34 7.34
CA GLU A 61 12.75 -21.10 7.13
C GLU A 61 12.27 -20.35 5.90
N ARG A 62 11.93 -21.08 4.83
CA ARG A 62 11.46 -20.48 3.58
C ARG A 62 10.08 -19.85 3.76
N SER A 63 9.18 -20.53 4.47
CA SER A 63 7.85 -20.01 4.79
C SER A 63 7.93 -18.77 5.68
N ARG A 64 8.78 -18.77 6.72
CA ARG A 64 8.99 -17.59 7.57
C ARG A 64 9.62 -16.42 6.81
N ALA A 65 10.63 -16.66 5.98
CA ALA A 65 11.23 -15.63 5.15
C ALA A 65 10.21 -15.02 4.18
N THR A 66 9.37 -15.86 3.57
CA THR A 66 8.27 -15.44 2.69
C THR A 66 7.23 -14.60 3.45
N PHE A 67 6.85 -15.01 4.66
CA PHE A 67 5.92 -14.26 5.51
C PHE A 67 6.51 -12.90 5.92
N SER A 68 7.77 -12.88 6.37
CA SER A 68 8.45 -11.64 6.75
C SER A 68 8.59 -10.69 5.57
N LEU A 69 8.92 -11.19 4.38
CA LEU A 69 9.01 -10.38 3.17
C LEU A 69 7.65 -9.81 2.79
N ARG A 70 6.58 -10.62 2.86
CA ARG A 70 5.21 -10.14 2.60
C ARG A 70 4.86 -8.96 3.50
N HIS A 71 5.07 -9.10 4.81
CA HIS A 71 4.78 -8.03 5.77
C HIS A 71 5.63 -6.77 5.50
N GLN A 72 6.90 -6.93 5.15
CA GLN A 72 7.75 -5.79 4.75
C GLN A 72 7.17 -5.07 3.53
N LEU A 73 6.79 -5.82 2.49
CA LEU A 73 6.23 -5.23 1.28
C LEU A 73 4.88 -4.56 1.55
N GLU A 74 4.00 -5.15 2.37
CA GLU A 74 2.74 -4.54 2.84
C GLU A 74 3.00 -3.19 3.54
N MET A 75 3.96 -3.13 4.46
CA MET A 75 4.36 -1.86 5.08
C MET A 75 4.89 -0.85 4.05
N ALA A 76 5.64 -1.30 3.05
CA ALA A 76 6.11 -0.42 1.98
C ALA A 76 4.95 0.11 1.11
N GLU A 77 3.87 -0.66 0.89
CA GLU A 77 2.67 -0.15 0.22
C GLU A 77 2.03 0.98 1.04
N GLU A 78 1.88 0.81 2.35
CA GLU A 78 1.32 1.83 3.24
C GLU A 78 2.17 3.12 3.26
N GLU A 79 3.49 2.98 3.38
CA GLU A 79 4.42 4.11 3.39
C GLU A 79 4.45 4.85 2.03
N LEU A 80 4.36 4.12 0.91
CA LEU A 80 4.23 4.72 -0.42
C LEU A 80 2.94 5.55 -0.51
N MET A 81 1.86 5.03 0.06
CA MET A 81 0.54 5.66 0.03
C MET A 81 0.44 6.93 0.85
N VAL A 82 1.29 7.12 1.85
CA VAL A 82 1.41 8.37 2.61
C VAL A 82 2.59 9.25 2.16
N GLU A 83 3.18 8.94 1.00
CA GLU A 83 4.31 9.66 0.39
C GLU A 83 5.60 9.63 1.24
N ASN A 84 5.76 8.65 2.12
CA ASN A 84 6.98 8.45 2.90
C ASN A 84 8.01 7.63 2.10
N TYR A 85 8.45 8.19 0.98
CA TYR A 85 9.38 7.51 0.06
C TYR A 85 10.70 7.10 0.73
N ARG A 86 11.13 7.82 1.77
CA ARG A 86 12.30 7.46 2.56
C ARG A 86 12.11 6.14 3.31
N ALA A 87 10.93 5.88 3.88
CA ALA A 87 10.62 4.62 4.52
C ALA A 87 10.53 3.49 3.49
N VAL A 88 9.85 3.73 2.36
CA VAL A 88 9.80 2.77 1.24
C VAL A 88 11.21 2.35 0.80
N GLN A 89 12.12 3.31 0.56
CA GLN A 89 13.49 3.01 0.16
C GLN A 89 14.25 2.20 1.22
N LYS A 90 14.05 2.47 2.51
CA LYS A 90 14.67 1.70 3.60
C LYS A 90 14.16 0.26 3.67
N ILE A 91 12.90 0.04 3.34
CA ILE A 91 12.29 -1.29 3.33
C ILE A 91 12.77 -2.07 2.10
N LEU A 92 12.74 -1.45 0.91
CA LEU A 92 13.07 -2.13 -0.34
C LEU A 92 14.57 -2.36 -0.55
N GLY A 93 15.41 -1.41 -0.13
CA GLY A 93 16.85 -1.44 -0.42
C GLY A 93 17.61 -2.70 0.02
N PRO A 94 17.34 -3.27 1.21
CA PRO A 94 18.01 -4.50 1.66
C PRO A 94 17.50 -5.79 1.00
N ILE A 95 16.38 -5.75 0.28
CA ILE A 95 15.75 -6.96 -0.28
C ILE A 95 16.59 -7.45 -1.47
N LYS A 96 17.08 -8.68 -1.38
CA LYS A 96 17.78 -9.37 -2.48
C LYS A 96 16.75 -10.03 -3.39
N ILE A 97 16.20 -9.25 -4.31
CA ILE A 97 15.06 -9.67 -5.16
C ILE A 97 15.35 -10.96 -5.95
N ASP A 98 16.59 -11.15 -6.41
CA ASP A 98 17.03 -12.35 -7.14
C ASP A 98 16.90 -13.65 -6.32
N GLN A 99 16.91 -13.54 -4.99
CA GLN A 99 16.79 -14.69 -4.08
C GLN A 99 15.35 -15.03 -3.73
N VAL A 100 14.41 -14.10 -3.99
CA VAL A 100 12.98 -14.32 -3.76
C VAL A 100 12.48 -15.35 -4.77
N GLN A 101 11.79 -16.40 -4.31
CA GLN A 101 11.23 -17.42 -5.20
C GLN A 101 9.74 -17.21 -5.49
N ASN A 102 9.05 -16.48 -4.61
CA ASN A 102 7.63 -16.24 -4.76
C ASN A 102 7.37 -15.16 -5.82
N THR A 103 6.81 -15.56 -6.97
CA THR A 103 6.48 -14.68 -8.10
C THR A 103 5.61 -13.50 -7.70
N GLN A 104 4.61 -13.72 -6.84
CA GLN A 104 3.71 -12.66 -6.39
C GLN A 104 4.45 -11.59 -5.59
N LEU A 105 5.34 -12.00 -4.67
CA LEU A 105 6.17 -11.07 -3.91
C LEU A 105 7.18 -10.34 -4.79
N LYS A 106 7.69 -10.98 -5.86
CA LYS A 106 8.53 -10.29 -6.85
C LYS A 106 7.76 -9.18 -7.56
N MET A 107 6.55 -9.48 -8.04
CA MET A 107 5.71 -8.47 -8.66
C MET A 107 5.36 -7.34 -7.68
N GLN A 108 5.07 -7.69 -6.42
CA GLN A 108 4.83 -6.73 -5.36
C GLN A 108 6.03 -5.78 -5.15
N TYR A 109 7.24 -6.34 -5.09
CA TYR A 109 8.48 -5.56 -5.01
C TYR A 109 8.67 -4.63 -6.21
N TYR A 110 8.58 -5.17 -7.43
CA TYR A 110 8.85 -4.39 -8.63
C TYR A 110 7.85 -3.26 -8.87
N TYR A 111 6.57 -3.43 -8.54
CA TYR A 111 5.64 -2.31 -8.70
C TYR A 111 5.94 -1.20 -7.68
N LEU A 112 6.32 -1.55 -6.45
CA LEU A 112 6.70 -0.59 -5.42
C LEU A 112 7.96 0.17 -5.80
N GLU A 113 8.98 -0.54 -6.30
CA GLU A 113 10.21 0.05 -6.82
C GLU A 113 9.90 0.99 -7.99
N GLY A 114 9.10 0.54 -8.96
CA GLY A 114 8.74 1.31 -10.13
C GLY A 114 7.95 2.57 -9.79
N LEU A 115 6.93 2.46 -8.92
CA LEU A 115 6.17 3.63 -8.46
C LEU A 115 7.04 4.59 -7.65
N MET A 116 7.90 4.09 -6.75
CA MET A 116 8.84 4.93 -6.01
C MET A 116 9.77 5.68 -6.96
N ALA A 117 10.30 5.01 -7.99
CA ALA A 117 11.14 5.65 -9.00
C ALA A 117 10.37 6.72 -9.79
N THR A 118 9.15 6.42 -10.24
CA THR A 118 8.27 7.38 -10.95
C THR A 118 7.93 8.63 -10.13
N LEU A 119 7.70 8.46 -8.83
CA LEU A 119 7.24 9.53 -7.93
C LEU A 119 8.39 10.36 -7.34
N THR A 120 9.62 9.89 -7.50
CA THR A 120 10.84 10.58 -7.04
C THR A 120 11.69 11.02 -8.22
N ASN A 121 12.78 11.78 -7.99
CA ASN A 121 13.69 12.22 -9.06
C ASN A 121 14.67 11.11 -9.51
N GLN A 122 14.22 9.85 -9.55
CA GLN A 122 15.03 8.75 -10.07
C GLN A 122 14.97 8.72 -11.61
N ALA A 123 15.90 7.98 -12.22
CA ALA A 123 15.91 7.81 -13.66
C ALA A 123 14.69 6.98 -14.11
N ASP A 124 14.00 7.45 -15.14
CA ASP A 124 12.83 6.78 -15.72
C ASP A 124 13.10 5.33 -16.11
N THR A 125 14.35 5.01 -16.49
CA THR A 125 14.78 3.66 -16.84
C THR A 125 14.63 2.68 -15.69
N VAL A 126 14.77 3.12 -14.44
CA VAL A 126 14.53 2.29 -13.26
C VAL A 126 13.06 1.94 -13.19
N ALA A 127 12.18 2.94 -13.29
CA ALA A 127 10.74 2.72 -13.24
C ALA A 127 10.26 1.78 -14.35
N LEU A 128 10.65 2.07 -15.59
CA LEU A 128 10.29 1.25 -16.74
C LEU A 128 10.85 -0.17 -16.62
N PHE A 129 12.09 -0.35 -16.16
CA PHE A 129 12.65 -1.68 -15.94
C PHE A 129 11.78 -2.48 -14.95
N SER A 130 11.46 -1.91 -13.79
CA SER A 130 10.62 -2.61 -12.80
C SER A 130 9.23 -2.94 -13.35
N PHE A 131 8.61 -2.06 -14.14
CA PHE A 131 7.32 -2.36 -14.77
C PHE A 131 7.44 -3.47 -15.83
N THR A 132 8.49 -3.47 -16.66
CA THR A 132 8.73 -4.54 -17.65
C THR A 132 8.99 -5.89 -17.00
N GLN A 133 9.65 -5.96 -15.83
CA GLN A 133 9.80 -7.21 -15.08
C GLN A 133 8.44 -7.83 -14.73
N ILE A 134 7.41 -7.01 -14.48
CA ILE A 134 6.05 -7.51 -14.24
C ILE A 134 5.39 -7.91 -15.57
N LEU A 135 5.36 -6.98 -16.52
CA LEU A 135 4.55 -7.09 -17.73
C LEU A 135 5.09 -8.14 -18.72
N ASP A 136 6.41 -8.31 -18.80
CA ASP A 136 7.05 -9.12 -19.85
C ASP A 136 7.67 -10.42 -19.31
N GLU A 137 7.86 -10.55 -17.99
CA GLU A 137 8.49 -11.76 -17.40
C GLU A 137 7.60 -12.47 -16.36
N LEU A 138 7.05 -11.75 -15.38
CA LEU A 138 6.38 -12.38 -14.23
C LEU A 138 4.88 -12.61 -14.45
N ASP A 139 4.23 -11.82 -15.30
CA ASP A 139 2.79 -11.89 -15.60
C ASP A 139 2.53 -11.48 -17.06
N GLU A 140 3.11 -12.20 -18.03
CA GLU A 140 2.99 -11.92 -19.47
C GLU A 140 1.54 -11.81 -20.00
N ARG A 141 0.57 -12.43 -19.29
CA ARG A 141 -0.86 -12.38 -19.64
C ARG A 141 -1.59 -11.17 -19.04
N HIS A 142 -0.92 -10.42 -18.18
CA HIS A 142 -1.41 -9.24 -17.46
C HIS A 142 -2.67 -9.51 -16.65
N GLU A 143 -2.79 -10.71 -16.08
CA GLU A 143 -4.00 -11.18 -15.39
C GLU A 143 -4.09 -10.66 -13.95
N THR A 144 -2.96 -10.31 -13.34
CA THR A 144 -2.90 -9.94 -11.93
C THR A 144 -3.07 -8.45 -11.70
N ILE A 145 -3.41 -8.08 -10.46
CA ILE A 145 -3.46 -6.68 -10.01
C ILE A 145 -2.12 -5.96 -10.19
N PHE A 146 -0.99 -6.69 -10.17
CA PHE A 146 0.33 -6.11 -10.27
C PHE A 146 0.64 -5.60 -11.68
N SER A 147 0.20 -6.30 -12.73
CA SER A 147 0.28 -5.78 -14.11
C SER A 147 -0.50 -4.48 -14.27
N GLN A 148 -1.64 -4.36 -13.58
CA GLN A 148 -2.45 -3.14 -13.60
C GLN A 148 -1.79 -2.00 -12.81
N LEU A 149 -1.07 -2.32 -11.73
CA LEU A 149 -0.24 -1.33 -11.02
C LEU A 149 0.99 -0.91 -11.83
N ALA A 150 1.58 -1.82 -12.62
CA ALA A 150 2.65 -1.49 -13.55
C ALA A 150 2.14 -0.52 -14.63
N TYR A 151 0.97 -0.80 -15.23
CA TYR A 151 0.31 0.14 -16.14
C TYR A 151 -0.03 1.47 -15.47
N LEU A 152 -0.51 1.46 -14.23
CA LEU A 152 -0.73 2.69 -13.47
C LEU A 152 0.56 3.49 -13.35
N GLY A 153 1.66 2.84 -12.97
CA GLY A 153 2.96 3.47 -12.83
C GLY A 153 3.52 4.05 -14.12
N GLU A 154 3.40 3.34 -15.26
CA GLU A 154 3.74 3.88 -16.57
C GLU A 154 2.84 5.07 -16.95
N GLY A 155 1.54 4.97 -16.71
CA GLY A 155 0.59 6.06 -16.93
C GLY A 155 0.97 7.34 -16.18
N VAL A 156 1.27 7.20 -14.88
CA VAL A 156 1.73 8.30 -14.02
C VAL A 156 3.08 8.85 -14.52
N LEU A 157 4.03 7.99 -14.88
CA LEU A 157 5.33 8.40 -15.41
C LEU A 157 5.18 9.25 -16.68
N TYR A 158 4.41 8.77 -17.66
CA TYR A 158 4.17 9.52 -18.90
C TYR A 158 3.41 10.82 -18.66
N ALA A 159 2.44 10.84 -17.74
CA ALA A 159 1.70 12.05 -17.39
C ALA A 159 2.62 13.13 -16.78
N ARG A 160 3.51 12.74 -15.87
CA ARG A 160 4.52 13.64 -15.26
C ARG A 160 5.51 14.19 -16.28
N LYS A 161 5.71 13.49 -17.39
CA LYS A 161 6.52 13.93 -18.54
C LYS A 161 5.73 14.73 -19.58
N ASN A 162 4.48 15.09 -19.30
CA ASN A 162 3.57 15.76 -20.23
C ASN A 162 3.28 14.97 -21.53
N LEU A 163 3.47 13.65 -21.52
CA LEU A 163 3.20 12.74 -22.65
C LEU A 163 1.79 12.15 -22.49
N MET A 164 0.77 13.00 -22.53
CA MET A 164 -0.61 12.64 -22.14
C MET A 164 -1.24 11.55 -23.00
N GLU A 165 -0.97 11.50 -24.30
CA GLU A 165 -1.49 10.43 -25.18
C GLU A 165 -0.97 9.05 -24.77
N ARG A 166 0.32 8.96 -24.40
CA ARG A 166 0.92 7.72 -23.91
C ARG A 166 0.36 7.36 -22.54
N ALA A 167 0.25 8.34 -21.65
CA ALA A 167 -0.35 8.13 -20.34
C ALA A 167 -1.77 7.58 -20.45
N GLN A 168 -2.58 8.14 -21.35
CA GLN A 168 -3.96 7.72 -21.57
C GLN A 168 -4.08 6.24 -21.93
N PHE A 169 -3.19 5.71 -22.76
CA PHE A 169 -3.19 4.29 -23.13
C PHE A 169 -3.11 3.38 -21.90
N PHE A 170 -2.16 3.63 -21.00
CA PHE A 170 -1.97 2.83 -19.80
C PHE A 170 -3.07 3.06 -18.77
N ILE A 171 -3.45 4.32 -18.54
CA ILE A 171 -4.53 4.69 -17.63
C ILE A 171 -5.86 4.04 -18.06
N HIS A 172 -6.11 3.90 -19.36
CA HIS A 172 -7.31 3.23 -19.86
C HIS A 172 -7.37 1.76 -19.43
N LYS A 173 -6.25 1.03 -19.48
CA LYS A 173 -6.19 -0.37 -19.01
C LYS A 173 -6.54 -0.48 -17.53
N VAL A 174 -5.98 0.40 -16.70
CA VAL A 174 -6.27 0.44 -15.26
C VAL A 174 -7.75 0.73 -15.00
N LYS A 175 -8.33 1.70 -15.73
CA LYS A 175 -9.77 2.02 -15.64
C LYS A 175 -10.64 0.82 -15.97
N GLN A 176 -10.34 0.08 -17.04
CA GLN A 176 -11.09 -1.12 -17.44
C GLN A 176 -11.03 -2.20 -16.35
N TYR A 177 -9.83 -2.48 -15.83
CA TYR A 177 -9.65 -3.45 -14.76
C TYR A 177 -10.42 -3.06 -13.49
N LEU A 178 -10.25 -1.82 -13.02
CA LEU A 178 -10.92 -1.33 -11.82
C LEU A 178 -12.44 -1.40 -11.96
N THR A 179 -12.98 -1.00 -13.12
CA THR A 179 -14.41 -1.07 -13.42
C THR A 179 -14.92 -2.52 -13.39
N ALA A 180 -14.16 -3.47 -13.96
CA ALA A 180 -14.53 -4.88 -13.94
C ALA A 180 -14.54 -5.44 -12.50
N LYS A 181 -13.51 -5.11 -11.70
CA LYS A 181 -13.42 -5.54 -10.30
C LYS A 181 -14.57 -5.00 -9.45
N LEU A 182 -14.92 -3.72 -9.58
CA LEU A 182 -16.03 -3.13 -8.83
C LEU A 182 -17.40 -3.73 -9.21
N LYS A 183 -17.59 -4.18 -10.46
CA LYS A 183 -18.82 -4.84 -10.92
C LYS A 183 -18.97 -6.28 -10.44
N GLN A 184 -17.87 -6.97 -10.16
CA GLN A 184 -17.90 -8.39 -9.77
C GLN A 184 -18.45 -8.64 -8.36
N GLY A 185 -18.81 -7.58 -7.61
CA GLY A 185 -19.58 -7.71 -6.38
C GLY A 185 -18.81 -8.38 -5.23
N ASP A 186 -17.48 -8.41 -5.29
CA ASP A 186 -16.65 -8.59 -4.10
C ASP A 186 -16.25 -7.20 -3.60
N PRO A 187 -17.06 -6.56 -2.75
CA PRO A 187 -16.73 -5.24 -2.24
C PRO A 187 -15.47 -5.27 -1.35
N HIS A 188 -15.05 -6.45 -0.86
CA HIS A 188 -13.95 -6.62 0.11
C HIS A 188 -13.03 -7.80 -0.23
N PRO A 189 -12.32 -7.79 -1.38
CA PRO A 189 -11.13 -8.65 -1.52
C PRO A 189 -10.26 -8.43 -0.29
N GLY A 190 -9.84 -9.51 0.37
CA GLY A 190 -9.21 -9.45 1.70
C GLY A 190 -8.12 -8.38 1.81
N ASN A 191 -7.86 -7.90 3.03
CA ASN A 191 -7.02 -6.74 3.38
C ASN A 191 -5.83 -6.40 2.46
N VAL A 192 -5.17 -7.42 1.90
CA VAL A 192 -3.99 -7.34 1.01
C VAL A 192 -4.24 -6.56 -0.29
N ASP A 193 -5.46 -6.51 -0.85
CA ASP A 193 -5.73 -5.76 -2.10
C ASP A 193 -6.24 -4.33 -1.87
N ASN A 194 -6.57 -3.96 -0.63
CA ASN A 194 -7.14 -2.64 -0.32
C ASN A 194 -6.19 -1.50 -0.67
N ALA A 195 -4.92 -1.57 -0.24
CA ALA A 195 -3.92 -0.55 -0.53
C ALA A 195 -3.75 -0.36 -2.05
N ARG A 196 -3.72 -1.45 -2.81
CA ARG A 196 -3.53 -1.44 -4.27
C ARG A 196 -4.72 -0.82 -5.01
N LEU A 197 -5.94 -1.17 -4.62
CA LEU A 197 -7.15 -0.56 -5.18
C LEU A 197 -7.25 0.93 -4.85
N LEU A 198 -6.94 1.31 -3.60
CA LEU A 198 -6.86 2.71 -3.19
C LEU A 198 -5.79 3.47 -3.98
N THR A 199 -4.66 2.84 -4.28
CA THR A 199 -3.58 3.40 -5.10
C THR A 199 -4.10 3.72 -6.50
N MET A 200 -4.78 2.77 -7.14
CA MET A 200 -5.39 2.97 -8.46
C MET A 200 -6.42 4.10 -8.45
N MET A 201 -7.34 4.10 -7.49
CA MET A 201 -8.37 5.13 -7.38
C MET A 201 -7.78 6.53 -7.21
N TYR A 202 -6.75 6.68 -6.37
CA TYR A 202 -6.10 7.96 -6.17
C TYR A 202 -5.38 8.46 -7.42
N TYR A 203 -4.55 7.64 -8.05
CA TYR A 203 -3.79 8.08 -9.23
C TYR A 203 -4.66 8.24 -10.48
N LEU A 204 -5.78 7.53 -10.59
CA LEU A 204 -6.81 7.85 -11.58
C LEU A 204 -7.42 9.23 -11.30
N GLY A 205 -7.74 9.52 -10.02
CA GLY A 205 -8.17 10.84 -9.59
C GLY A 205 -7.17 11.93 -9.97
N GLU A 206 -5.91 11.76 -9.61
CA GLU A 206 -4.83 12.70 -9.90
C GLU A 206 -4.68 12.92 -11.42
N TYR A 207 -4.68 11.84 -12.21
CA TYR A 207 -4.59 11.92 -13.66
C TYR A 207 -5.71 12.77 -14.27
N TYR A 208 -6.97 12.56 -13.85
CA TYR A 208 -8.08 13.36 -14.34
C TYR A 208 -8.04 14.82 -13.84
N THR A 209 -7.48 15.07 -12.66
CA THR A 209 -7.18 16.45 -12.21
C THR A 209 -6.16 17.12 -13.14
N LEU A 210 -5.10 16.43 -13.53
CA LEU A 210 -4.09 16.95 -14.47
C LEU A 210 -4.66 17.26 -15.87
N LEU A 211 -5.71 16.54 -16.28
CA LEU A 211 -6.44 16.81 -17.52
C LEU A 211 -7.48 17.93 -17.40
N ASN A 212 -7.57 18.62 -16.26
CA ASN A 212 -8.64 19.59 -15.94
C ASN A 212 -10.05 18.97 -16.04
N GLN A 213 -10.20 17.71 -15.63
CA GLN A 213 -11.47 16.97 -15.57
C GLN A 213 -11.83 16.60 -14.11
N PRO A 214 -12.12 17.59 -13.25
CA PRO A 214 -12.32 17.39 -11.82
C PRO A 214 -13.55 16.52 -11.48
N GLN A 215 -14.56 16.47 -12.35
CA GLN A 215 -15.73 15.59 -12.17
C GLN A 215 -15.34 14.11 -12.26
N GLU A 216 -14.57 13.73 -13.28
CA GLU A 216 -14.04 12.37 -13.44
C GLU A 216 -13.07 12.05 -12.30
N SER A 217 -12.23 13.01 -11.91
CA SER A 217 -11.34 12.85 -10.75
C SER A 217 -12.13 12.53 -9.48
N ASN A 218 -13.14 13.36 -9.16
CA ASN A 218 -13.96 13.21 -7.98
C ASN A 218 -14.75 11.89 -7.96
N HIS A 219 -15.08 11.30 -9.11
CA HIS A 219 -15.65 9.96 -9.18
C HIS A 219 -14.72 8.91 -8.52
N TYR A 220 -13.44 8.85 -8.92
CA TYR A 220 -12.49 7.91 -8.34
C TYR A 220 -12.15 8.21 -6.89
N LEU A 221 -12.02 9.49 -6.53
CA LEU A 221 -11.74 9.89 -5.14
C LEU A 221 -12.91 9.54 -4.22
N LYS A 222 -14.15 9.62 -4.70
CA LYS A 222 -15.33 9.17 -3.97
C LYS A 222 -15.28 7.65 -3.71
N LEU A 223 -14.98 6.84 -4.74
CA LEU A 223 -14.81 5.40 -4.57
C LEU A 223 -13.73 5.06 -3.53
N GLY A 224 -12.61 5.78 -3.55
CA GLY A 224 -11.53 5.62 -2.56
C GLY A 224 -11.97 5.96 -1.13
N ILE A 225 -12.72 7.05 -0.95
CA ILE A 225 -13.23 7.47 0.37
C ILE A 225 -14.26 6.47 0.90
N GLU A 226 -15.19 6.01 0.05
CA GLU A 226 -16.19 5.01 0.43
C GLU A 226 -15.53 3.69 0.87
N ARG A 227 -14.49 3.26 0.14
CA ARG A 227 -13.70 2.08 0.52
C ARG A 227 -12.95 2.29 1.83
N CYS A 228 -12.32 3.44 2.02
CA CYS A 228 -11.65 3.77 3.29
C CYS A 228 -12.63 3.76 4.47
N ALA A 229 -13.85 4.26 4.28
CA ALA A 229 -14.88 4.26 5.31
C ALA A 229 -15.34 2.84 5.65
N HIS A 230 -15.53 1.98 4.66
CA HIS A 230 -15.92 0.59 4.86
C HIS A 230 -14.83 -0.22 5.57
N GLU A 231 -13.57 -0.09 5.12
CA GLU A 231 -12.43 -0.87 5.62
C GLU A 231 -11.76 -0.24 6.86
N HIS A 232 -12.30 0.87 7.38
CA HIS A 232 -11.72 1.63 8.49
C HIS A 232 -10.26 2.10 8.24
N VAL A 233 -9.90 2.35 6.98
CA VAL A 233 -8.56 2.84 6.58
C VAL A 233 -8.52 4.36 6.69
N THR A 234 -7.86 4.88 7.73
CA THR A 234 -7.79 6.32 8.00
C THR A 234 -6.54 7.00 7.45
N TYR A 235 -5.44 6.26 7.27
CA TYR A 235 -4.14 6.83 6.85
C TYR A 235 -4.15 7.39 5.42
N PHE A 236 -5.06 6.93 4.57
CA PHE A 236 -5.14 7.35 3.16
C PHE A 236 -6.12 8.51 2.89
N LEU A 237 -7.10 8.70 3.78
CA LEU A 237 -8.07 9.79 3.71
C LEU A 237 -7.46 11.20 3.56
N PRO A 238 -6.31 11.54 4.17
CA PRO A 238 -5.72 12.88 4.02
C PRO A 238 -5.48 13.26 2.56
N ARG A 239 -4.89 12.37 1.77
CA ARG A 239 -4.54 12.64 0.35
C ARG A 239 -5.79 12.71 -0.52
N LEU A 240 -6.72 11.77 -0.33
CA LEU A 240 -8.00 11.77 -1.06
C LEU A 240 -8.78 13.07 -0.83
N LYS A 241 -8.88 13.50 0.44
CA LYS A 241 -9.59 14.72 0.84
C LYS A 241 -8.90 15.99 0.33
N LEU A 242 -7.56 16.03 0.39
CA LEU A 242 -6.80 17.16 -0.12
C LEU A 242 -7.00 17.33 -1.64
N LEU A 243 -6.93 16.24 -2.41
CA LEU A 243 -7.11 16.31 -3.86
C LEU A 243 -8.55 16.70 -4.24
N ARG A 244 -9.56 16.21 -3.51
CA ARG A 244 -10.95 16.68 -3.68
C ARG A 244 -11.10 18.16 -3.38
N ALA A 245 -10.43 18.67 -2.35
CA ALA A 245 -10.43 20.10 -2.04
C ALA A 245 -9.76 20.93 -3.15
N GLN A 246 -8.66 20.45 -3.73
CA GLN A 246 -8.00 21.10 -4.86
C GLN A 246 -8.90 21.12 -6.10
N ASN A 247 -9.59 20.02 -6.40
CA ASN A 247 -10.59 19.97 -7.48
C ASN A 247 -11.74 20.96 -7.24
N ALA A 248 -12.25 21.03 -6.01
CA ALA A 248 -13.31 21.96 -5.63
C ALA A 248 -12.87 23.44 -5.78
N LEU A 249 -11.63 23.75 -5.40
CA LEU A 249 -11.03 25.07 -5.64
C LEU A 249 -10.93 25.40 -7.13
N ALA A 250 -10.53 24.43 -7.96
CA ALA A 250 -10.33 24.63 -9.40
C ALA A 250 -11.62 24.97 -10.15
N VAL A 251 -12.78 24.48 -9.67
CA VAL A 251 -14.09 24.74 -10.29
C VAL A 251 -14.87 25.89 -9.63
N GLY A 252 -14.30 26.55 -8.62
CA GLY A 252 -15.00 27.61 -7.88
C GLY A 252 -16.21 27.10 -7.09
N GLU A 253 -16.10 25.90 -6.51
CA GLU A 253 -17.15 25.25 -5.74
C GLU A 253 -17.57 26.09 -4.51
N ASN A 254 -18.73 25.77 -3.92
CA ASN A 254 -19.22 26.43 -2.72
C ASN A 254 -18.13 26.54 -1.63
N PRO A 255 -17.85 27.74 -1.10
CA PRO A 255 -16.80 27.95 -0.10
C PRO A 255 -16.91 27.09 1.15
N GLN A 256 -18.12 26.75 1.58
CA GLN A 256 -18.36 25.87 2.72
C GLN A 256 -17.91 24.44 2.42
N LEU A 257 -18.16 23.94 1.21
CA LEU A 257 -17.74 22.60 0.78
C LEU A 257 -16.21 22.53 0.65
N VAL A 258 -15.59 23.54 0.03
CA VAL A 258 -14.13 23.64 -0.07
C VAL A 258 -13.50 23.61 1.34
N MET A 259 -14.02 24.43 2.26
CA MET A 259 -13.52 24.50 3.63
C MET A 259 -13.73 23.20 4.41
N ALA A 260 -14.83 22.48 4.17
CA ALA A 260 -15.09 21.18 4.78
C ALA A 260 -14.04 20.15 4.33
N GLU A 261 -13.83 19.99 3.02
CA GLU A 261 -12.85 19.03 2.48
C GLU A 261 -11.42 19.34 2.96
N LEU A 262 -11.02 20.62 3.00
CA LEU A 262 -9.72 21.02 3.55
C LEU A 262 -9.59 20.72 5.04
N THR A 263 -10.66 20.93 5.81
CA THR A 263 -10.66 20.69 7.26
C THR A 263 -10.58 19.20 7.56
N ASP A 264 -11.31 18.37 6.82
CA ASP A 264 -11.23 16.91 6.88
C ASP A 264 -9.83 16.41 6.54
N ALA A 265 -9.25 16.88 5.43
CA ALA A 265 -7.89 16.53 5.01
C ALA A 265 -6.88 16.82 6.13
N ARG A 266 -6.98 18.01 6.74
CA ARG A 266 -6.12 18.41 7.86
C ARG A 266 -6.34 17.56 9.12
N ALA A 267 -7.59 17.22 9.43
CA ALA A 267 -7.94 16.42 10.61
C ALA A 267 -7.38 14.99 10.50
N PHE A 268 -7.61 14.32 9.37
CA PHE A 268 -7.05 13.00 9.12
C PHE A 268 -5.53 13.04 9.02
N ALA A 269 -4.94 14.10 8.44
CA ALA A 269 -3.49 14.25 8.37
C ALA A 269 -2.88 14.31 9.77
N ARG A 270 -3.49 15.06 10.70
CA ARG A 270 -3.07 15.14 12.10
C ARG A 270 -3.21 13.80 12.81
N LEU A 271 -4.34 13.11 12.64
CA LEU A 271 -4.59 11.80 13.25
C LEU A 271 -3.50 10.79 12.88
N ASN A 272 -3.10 10.77 11.60
CA ASN A 272 -2.16 9.80 11.05
C ASN A 272 -0.71 10.31 11.00
N GLN A 273 -0.42 11.46 11.60
CA GLN A 273 0.91 12.08 11.59
C GLN A 273 1.48 12.31 10.17
N ASN A 274 0.61 12.51 9.17
CA ASN A 274 1.00 12.83 7.80
C ASN A 274 1.36 14.33 7.72
N ASN A 275 2.63 14.63 7.99
CA ASN A 275 3.13 16.01 8.04
C ASN A 275 3.05 16.74 6.68
N VAL A 276 3.21 16.02 5.56
CA VAL A 276 3.17 16.61 4.22
C VAL A 276 1.79 17.21 3.94
N VAL A 277 0.74 16.38 4.05
CA VAL A 277 -0.65 16.82 3.83
C VAL A 277 -1.08 17.83 4.89
N LEU A 278 -0.64 17.66 6.15
CA LEU A 278 -0.97 18.59 7.24
C LEU A 278 -0.49 20.01 6.92
N ILE A 279 0.73 20.17 6.42
CA ILE A 279 1.28 21.48 6.02
C ILE A 279 0.51 22.03 4.83
N GLN A 280 0.31 21.23 3.78
CA GLN A 280 -0.39 21.64 2.55
C GLN A 280 -1.83 22.10 2.84
N ALA A 281 -2.61 21.30 3.57
CA ALA A 281 -3.99 21.63 3.93
C ALA A 281 -4.05 22.88 4.81
N THR A 282 -3.12 23.04 5.77
CA THR A 282 -3.09 24.22 6.65
C THR A 282 -2.79 25.49 5.86
N ALA A 283 -1.84 25.45 4.92
CA ALA A 283 -1.51 26.58 4.06
C ALA A 283 -2.68 26.95 3.14
N LEU A 284 -3.33 25.97 2.52
CA LEU A 284 -4.51 26.19 1.66
C LEU A 284 -5.68 26.79 2.44
N ILE A 285 -5.96 26.30 3.64
CA ILE A 285 -7.00 26.87 4.52
C ILE A 285 -6.74 28.34 4.80
N LYS A 286 -5.50 28.71 5.16
CA LYS A 286 -5.14 30.10 5.45
C LYS A 286 -5.36 30.97 4.21
N ARG A 287 -4.77 30.58 3.08
CA ARG A 287 -4.87 31.33 1.81
C ARG A 287 -6.31 31.50 1.36
N TYR A 288 -7.14 30.47 1.48
CA TYR A 288 -8.53 30.52 1.03
C TYR A 288 -9.38 31.42 1.93
N ARG A 289 -9.16 31.41 3.24
CA ARG A 289 -9.83 32.36 4.15
C ARG A 289 -9.47 33.81 3.85
N ASP A 290 -8.18 34.08 3.64
CA ASP A 290 -7.72 35.44 3.29
C ASP A 290 -8.39 35.91 1.98
N LEU A 291 -8.50 35.02 0.99
CA LEU A 291 -9.20 35.31 -0.27
C LEU A 291 -10.68 35.65 -0.06
N LEU A 292 -11.41 34.84 0.73
CA LEU A 292 -12.83 35.10 1.04
C LEU A 292 -13.03 36.42 1.81
N THR A 293 -12.10 36.78 2.70
CA THR A 293 -12.18 38.06 3.43
C THR A 293 -11.92 39.26 2.54
N ASN A 294 -11.07 39.13 1.51
CA ASN A 294 -10.76 40.22 0.59
C ASN A 294 -11.90 40.43 -0.43
N THR A 295 -12.51 39.36 -0.95
CA THR A 295 -13.71 39.48 -1.81
C THR A 295 -14.87 40.16 -1.07
N ALA A 296 -15.10 39.80 0.20
CA ALA A 296 -16.14 40.42 1.01
C ALA A 296 -15.89 41.90 1.37
N LYS A 297 -14.64 42.39 1.25
CA LYS A 297 -14.30 43.81 1.40
C LYS A 297 -14.47 44.58 0.09
N GLY A 298 -14.03 44.00 -1.03
CA GLY A 298 -14.20 44.61 -2.36
C GLY A 298 -15.67 44.79 -2.76
N GLU A 299 -16.54 43.82 -2.42
CA GLU A 299 -17.99 43.94 -2.67
C GLU A 299 -18.67 45.05 -1.84
N LYS A 300 -18.05 45.51 -0.74
CA LYS A 300 -18.58 46.62 0.07
C LYS A 300 -18.16 47.98 -0.47
N ASP A 301 -16.93 48.09 -0.99
CA ASP A 301 -16.41 49.35 -1.54
C ASP A 301 -17.02 49.71 -2.92
N ASP A 302 -17.57 48.74 -3.67
CA ASP A 302 -18.29 48.97 -4.94
C ASP A 302 -19.79 49.31 -4.77
N THR A 303 -20.31 49.32 -3.53
CA THR A 303 -21.72 49.60 -3.22
C THR A 303 -22.00 50.96 -2.55
N ASP A 304 -20.97 51.79 -2.35
CA ASP A 304 -21.06 53.18 -1.85
C ASP A 304 -20.80 54.21 -2.97
#